data_AF-A0A3L6ET41-F1
#
_entry.id   AF-A0A3L6ET41-F1
#
_cell.length_a   1.000
_cell.length_b   1.000
_cell.length_c   1.000
_cell.angle_alpha   90.00
_cell.angle_beta   90.00
_cell.angle_gamma   90.00
#
_symmetry.space_group_name_H-M   'P 1'
#
loop_
_entity.id
_entity.type
_entity.pdbx_description
1 polymer ?
#
loop_
_entity_poly.entity_id
_entity_poly.type
_entity_poly.pdbx_seq_one_letter_code
_entity_poly.pdbx_strand_id
1 'polypeptide(L)'
;MAAAAVLVVLTVSALAGAAAGGDIVHHDDEAPKIPGCSNDFILVKVQSWVNGKEGGEFVGVGARFGPKIVSKEKHANRTKLTLADPMDCCSPPKHKVPGDVLLVQRGKCKFTKKAKFAEAAGASAIVIINHVHELYKMVCEKNETDLDINIPAVLLPKDAGSALHTLLTNGNTVSVQLYSPDRPVVDTAEVFLWLMAVGTVLGASYWSAWSAREAVIEQEKLLKDGHEDLLNVEARGSSGMVDINVASAIMFVVVASCFLIMLYKLMSYWFVELLVVIFCIGGVEGLQTCLVALLSRWFKPAAESFVKVPFLGAVSHLTLAVCPFCVAFAVVWAVFRQLPFAWIGQDILGIALIVTVIQIVRVPNLKVGSVLLGCAFLYDIFWVFISKRWFHESVMIVVARGDKTDEDGVPMLLKIPRMFDPWGGYSIIGFGDILLPGLLVAFSLRYDFSAKKGLRSGYFLWAMVAYGSGLLITYVALNLMDGHGQPALLYIVPFTLGNDAP
;
A
#
# COMPACT_ATOMS: atom_id res chain seq x y z
N MET A 1 -17.31 -17.13 -23.05
CA MET A 1 -16.34 -16.79 -21.99
C MET A 1 -16.43 -15.32 -21.53
N ALA A 2 -16.54 -14.30 -22.41
CA ALA A 2 -16.73 -12.89 -21.99
C ALA A 2 -17.96 -12.64 -21.12
N ALA A 3 -19.10 -13.24 -21.47
CA ALA A 3 -20.33 -13.12 -20.67
C ALA A 3 -20.18 -13.74 -19.27
N ALA A 4 -19.38 -14.80 -19.13
CA ALA A 4 -19.08 -15.41 -17.85
C ALA A 4 -18.13 -14.52 -17.02
N ALA A 5 -17.13 -13.90 -17.63
CA ALA A 5 -16.24 -12.97 -16.93
C ALA A 5 -16.98 -11.69 -16.45
N VAL A 6 -17.87 -11.13 -17.28
CA VAL A 6 -18.70 -9.98 -16.89
C VAL A 6 -19.72 -10.37 -15.80
N LEU A 7 -20.30 -11.56 -15.91
CA LEU A 7 -21.19 -12.09 -14.87
C LEU A 7 -20.43 -12.37 -13.57
N VAL A 8 -19.19 -12.87 -13.63
CA VAL A 8 -18.31 -13.05 -12.46
C VAL A 8 -17.95 -11.71 -11.84
N VAL A 9 -17.60 -10.69 -12.63
CA VAL A 9 -17.32 -9.34 -12.09
C VAL A 9 -18.59 -8.75 -11.44
N LEU A 10 -19.74 -8.82 -12.10
CA LEU A 10 -21.01 -8.31 -11.54
C LEU A 10 -21.47 -9.09 -10.31
N THR A 11 -21.27 -10.41 -10.29
CA THR A 11 -21.61 -11.25 -9.13
C THR A 11 -20.63 -11.06 -7.99
N VAL A 12 -19.33 -10.87 -8.25
CA VAL A 12 -18.32 -10.53 -7.23
C VAL A 12 -18.56 -9.12 -6.68
N SER A 13 -18.91 -8.14 -7.52
CA SER A 13 -19.32 -6.80 -7.05
C SER A 13 -20.61 -6.83 -6.23
N ALA A 14 -21.57 -7.68 -6.61
CA ALA A 14 -22.82 -7.87 -5.84
C ALA A 14 -22.59 -8.65 -4.53
N LEU A 15 -21.68 -9.63 -4.51
CA LEU A 15 -21.27 -10.39 -3.32
C LEU A 15 -20.42 -9.53 -2.37
N ALA A 16 -19.59 -8.63 -2.90
CA ALA A 16 -18.85 -7.65 -2.11
C ALA A 16 -19.79 -6.64 -1.42
N GLY A 17 -20.94 -6.33 -2.04
CA GLY A 17 -22.01 -5.56 -1.39
C GLY A 17 -22.80 -6.35 -0.33
N ALA A 18 -22.66 -7.68 -0.28
CA ALA A 18 -23.37 -8.56 0.65
C ALA A 18 -22.47 -9.10 1.78
N ALA A 19 -21.15 -8.88 1.72
CA ALA A 19 -20.25 -9.20 2.81
C ALA A 19 -20.37 -8.12 3.89
N ALA A 20 -20.85 -8.52 5.07
CA ALA A 20 -20.93 -7.63 6.23
C ALA A 20 -19.51 -7.37 6.75
N GLY A 21 -19.19 -6.09 7.00
CA GLY A 21 -17.95 -5.68 7.67
C GLY A 21 -17.83 -6.34 9.03
N GLY A 22 -16.67 -6.92 9.31
CA GLY A 22 -16.34 -7.57 10.58
C GLY A 22 -15.44 -6.72 11.46
N ASP A 23 -15.40 -7.05 12.75
CA ASP A 23 -14.41 -6.54 13.69
C ASP A 23 -13.00 -6.99 13.25
N ILE A 24 -11.95 -6.19 13.49
CA ILE A 24 -10.56 -6.62 13.26
C ILE A 24 -10.18 -7.57 14.39
N VAL A 25 -10.41 -8.87 14.17
CA VAL A 25 -10.17 -9.92 15.16
C VAL A 25 -8.82 -10.56 14.87
N HIS A 26 -7.79 -10.19 15.64
CA HIS A 26 -6.52 -10.92 15.58
C HIS A 26 -6.61 -12.17 16.46
N HIS A 27 -6.85 -13.31 15.81
CA HIS A 27 -6.74 -14.61 16.44
C HIS A 27 -5.28 -14.90 16.83
N ASP A 28 -5.10 -15.31 18.08
CA ASP A 28 -3.81 -15.72 18.62
C ASP A 28 -3.96 -17.11 19.24
N ASP A 29 -3.41 -18.10 18.54
CA ASP A 29 -3.42 -19.51 18.94
C ASP A 29 -2.23 -19.89 19.84
N GLU A 30 -1.25 -19.00 20.05
CA GLU A 30 -0.08 -19.27 20.88
C GLU A 30 -0.34 -18.99 22.36
N ALA A 31 -1.17 -17.99 22.68
CA ALA A 31 -1.48 -17.65 24.07
C ALA A 31 -2.54 -18.61 24.69
N PRO A 32 -2.39 -18.93 25.99
CA PRO A 32 -3.24 -19.92 26.66
C PRO A 32 -4.70 -19.46 26.73
N LYS A 33 -5.63 -20.31 26.28
CA LYS A 33 -7.08 -20.09 26.36
C LYS A 33 -7.56 -20.58 27.73
N ILE A 34 -7.67 -19.67 28.70
CA ILE A 34 -8.08 -19.93 30.08
C ILE A 34 -9.48 -19.30 30.29
N PRO A 35 -10.38 -19.86 31.12
CA PRO A 35 -11.65 -19.22 31.46
C PRO A 35 -11.44 -17.78 31.97
N GLY A 36 -12.16 -16.81 31.39
CA GLY A 36 -11.99 -15.37 31.67
C GLY A 36 -10.85 -14.69 30.89
N CYS A 37 -10.06 -15.45 30.12
CA CYS A 37 -8.98 -14.94 29.27
C CYS A 37 -8.89 -15.69 27.94
N SER A 38 -9.90 -15.47 27.10
CA SER A 38 -10.02 -16.11 25.79
C SER A 38 -10.47 -15.14 24.70
N ASN A 39 -10.56 -13.84 25.00
CA ASN A 39 -10.91 -12.86 23.99
C ASN A 39 -9.82 -12.79 22.93
N ASP A 40 -10.26 -12.47 21.73
CA ASP A 40 -9.41 -12.06 20.63
C ASP A 40 -8.99 -10.60 20.80
N PHE A 41 -7.87 -10.23 20.19
CA PHE A 41 -7.43 -8.85 20.16
C PHE A 41 -8.25 -8.06 19.16
N ILE A 42 -8.96 -7.05 19.67
CA ILE A 42 -9.70 -6.08 18.86
C ILE A 42 -8.99 -4.73 18.93
N LEU A 43 -8.94 -4.00 17.82
CA LEU A 43 -8.51 -2.61 17.83
C LEU A 43 -9.62 -1.76 18.45
N VAL A 44 -9.21 -0.74 19.22
CA VAL A 44 -10.13 0.13 19.95
C VAL A 44 -9.75 1.57 19.69
N LYS A 45 -10.71 2.39 19.25
CA LYS A 45 -10.56 3.84 19.21
C LYS A 45 -10.87 4.45 20.57
N VAL A 46 -9.99 5.35 20.98
CA VAL A 46 -10.08 6.14 22.20
C VAL A 46 -10.22 7.61 21.79
N GLN A 47 -11.47 8.07 21.69
CA GLN A 47 -11.77 9.47 21.40
C GLN A 47 -11.74 10.26 22.71
N SER A 48 -10.86 11.25 22.79
CA SER A 48 -10.78 12.15 23.96
C SER A 48 -11.74 13.34 23.81
N TRP A 49 -12.21 13.83 24.95
CA TRP A 49 -13.01 15.04 25.08
C TRP A 49 -12.41 15.89 26.20
N VAL A 50 -12.09 17.14 25.90
CA VAL A 50 -11.44 18.07 26.83
C VAL A 50 -12.40 19.22 27.11
N ASN A 51 -12.83 19.37 28.36
CA ASN A 51 -13.79 20.40 28.79
C ASN A 51 -15.06 20.42 27.92
N GLY A 52 -15.54 19.24 27.52
CA GLY A 52 -16.75 19.09 26.70
C GLY A 52 -16.57 19.31 25.19
N LYS A 53 -15.35 19.59 24.70
CA LYS A 53 -15.02 19.67 23.27
C LYS A 53 -14.30 18.42 22.78
N GLU A 54 -14.56 18.01 21.54
CA GLU A 54 -13.89 16.88 20.91
C GLU A 54 -12.38 17.15 20.81
N GLY A 55 -11.58 16.24 21.35
CA GLY A 55 -10.12 16.31 21.37
C GLY A 55 -9.48 15.34 20.37
N GLY A 56 -8.26 14.90 20.67
CA GLY A 56 -7.54 13.92 19.85
C GLY A 56 -8.17 12.53 19.91
N GLU A 57 -7.98 11.77 18.84
CA GLU A 57 -8.38 10.38 18.72
C GLU A 57 -7.14 9.48 18.73
N PHE A 58 -7.19 8.38 19.46
CA PHE A 58 -6.07 7.46 19.61
C PHE A 58 -6.49 6.03 19.29
N VAL A 59 -5.55 5.21 18.81
CA VAL A 59 -5.75 3.79 18.52
C VAL A 59 -5.06 2.95 19.58
N GLY A 60 -5.82 2.04 20.19
CA GLY A 60 -5.37 1.06 21.16
C GLY A 60 -5.77 -0.36 20.79
N VAL A 61 -5.39 -1.31 21.64
CA VAL A 61 -5.75 -2.73 21.49
C VAL A 61 -6.40 -3.26 22.78
N GLY A 62 -7.48 -4.03 22.63
CA GLY A 62 -8.17 -4.69 23.73
C GLY A 62 -7.34 -5.83 24.35
N ALA A 63 -7.70 -6.24 25.57
CA ALA A 63 -7.08 -7.39 26.25
C ALA A 63 -7.75 -8.73 25.91
N ARG A 64 -7.03 -9.85 26.15
CA ARG A 64 -7.64 -11.20 26.12
C ARG A 64 -8.60 -11.48 27.28
N PHE A 65 -8.53 -10.67 28.34
CA PHE A 65 -9.37 -10.78 29.54
C PHE A 65 -10.35 -9.61 29.64
N GLY A 66 -11.35 -9.72 30.52
CA GLY A 66 -12.41 -8.72 30.66
C GLY A 66 -13.51 -8.86 29.60
N PRO A 67 -14.58 -8.06 29.67
CA PRO A 67 -15.53 -7.94 28.58
C PRO A 67 -14.89 -7.31 27.33
N LYS A 68 -15.32 -7.78 26.15
CA LYS A 68 -14.95 -7.17 24.87
C LYS A 68 -15.60 -5.78 24.75
N ILE A 69 -14.92 -4.85 24.08
CA ILE A 69 -15.50 -3.55 23.74
C ILE A 69 -16.35 -3.73 22.48
N VAL A 70 -17.66 -3.87 22.67
CA VAL A 70 -18.63 -4.18 21.60
C VAL A 70 -19.31 -2.92 21.05
N SER A 71 -19.04 -1.74 21.61
CA SER A 71 -19.65 -0.50 21.11
C SER A 71 -19.10 -0.17 19.73
N LYS A 72 -19.93 -0.36 18.70
CA LYS A 72 -19.64 -0.05 17.30
C LYS A 72 -19.86 1.43 16.95
N GLU A 73 -20.62 2.12 17.78
CA GLU A 73 -20.97 3.52 17.54
C GLU A 73 -19.87 4.48 18.02
N LYS A 74 -19.53 5.46 17.17
CA LYS A 74 -18.72 6.65 17.54
C LYS A 74 -19.31 7.44 18.73
N HIS A 75 -20.56 7.15 19.12
CA HIS A 75 -21.33 7.84 20.16
C HIS A 75 -21.43 7.05 21.47
N ALA A 76 -20.52 6.09 21.70
CA ALA A 76 -20.40 5.36 22.97
C ALA A 76 -20.44 6.31 24.20
N ASN A 77 -20.89 5.79 25.35
CA ASN A 77 -21.03 6.58 26.58
C ASN A 77 -19.73 7.31 26.93
N ARG A 78 -19.82 8.64 26.98
CA ARG A 78 -18.71 9.50 27.42
C ARG A 78 -18.47 9.26 28.89
N THR A 79 -17.29 8.77 29.19
CA THR A 79 -16.93 8.40 30.55
C THR A 79 -15.73 9.22 30.99
N LYS A 80 -15.77 9.77 32.20
CA LYS A 80 -14.68 10.60 32.72
C LYS A 80 -13.40 9.78 32.83
N LEU A 81 -12.28 10.37 32.43
CA LEU A 81 -10.95 9.75 32.53
C LEU A 81 -10.28 10.27 33.79
N THR A 82 -9.78 9.35 34.62
CA THR A 82 -9.12 9.68 35.89
C THR A 82 -7.75 8.99 35.96
N LEU A 83 -6.75 9.68 36.50
CA LEU A 83 -5.41 9.13 36.68
C LEU A 83 -5.35 8.23 37.93
N ALA A 84 -4.72 7.06 37.83
CA ALA A 84 -4.48 6.22 38.99
C ALA A 84 -3.41 6.78 39.93
N ASP A 85 -3.59 6.54 41.23
CA ASP A 85 -2.58 6.76 42.27
C ASP A 85 -2.46 5.51 43.16
N PRO A 86 -1.37 4.73 43.07
CA PRO A 86 -0.19 4.98 42.24
C PRO A 86 -0.46 4.75 40.75
N MET A 87 0.28 5.46 39.90
CA MET A 87 0.04 5.47 38.45
C MET A 87 0.22 4.10 37.79
N ASP A 88 1.05 3.23 38.35
CA ASP A 88 1.25 1.88 37.83
C ASP A 88 0.13 0.91 38.24
N CYS A 89 -0.76 1.27 39.16
CA CYS A 89 -1.83 0.40 39.68
C CYS A 89 -1.32 -1.01 40.04
N CYS A 90 -0.09 -1.12 40.56
CA CYS A 90 0.46 -2.39 41.04
C CYS A 90 0.09 -2.68 42.51
N SER A 91 -0.53 -1.70 43.16
CA SER A 91 -1.26 -1.77 44.43
C SER A 91 -2.64 -1.12 44.26
N PRO A 92 -3.58 -1.35 45.20
CA PRO A 92 -4.90 -0.71 45.16
C PRO A 92 -4.80 0.83 45.03
N PRO A 93 -5.60 1.46 44.16
CA PRO A 93 -5.67 2.92 44.09
C PRO A 93 -6.06 3.53 45.44
N LYS A 94 -5.46 4.67 45.80
CA LYS A 94 -5.77 5.36 47.07
C LYS A 94 -7.20 5.86 47.16
N HIS A 95 -7.79 6.20 46.01
CA HIS A 95 -9.15 6.74 45.91
C HIS A 95 -10.02 5.80 45.08
N LYS A 96 -11.29 5.65 45.49
CA LYS A 96 -12.30 5.00 44.65
C LYS A 96 -12.63 5.88 43.45
N VAL A 97 -12.92 5.24 42.32
CA VAL A 97 -13.18 5.87 41.01
C VAL A 97 -14.51 5.34 40.45
N PRO A 98 -15.66 5.67 41.06
CA PRO A 98 -16.93 5.05 40.74
C PRO A 98 -17.41 5.41 39.33
N GLY A 99 -17.30 4.46 38.41
CA GLY A 99 -17.76 4.59 37.02
C GLY A 99 -16.79 5.32 36.08
N ASP A 100 -15.67 5.84 36.57
CA ASP A 100 -14.65 6.50 35.74
C ASP A 100 -13.80 5.46 34.98
N VAL A 101 -13.22 5.88 33.85
CA VAL A 101 -12.16 5.12 33.18
C VAL A 101 -10.83 5.45 33.84
N LEU A 102 -10.10 4.43 34.27
CA LEU A 102 -8.83 4.60 34.96
C LEU A 102 -7.66 4.56 33.98
N LEU A 103 -6.89 5.65 33.88
CA LEU A 103 -5.65 5.73 33.13
C LEU A 103 -4.48 5.27 34.01
N VAL A 104 -3.76 4.25 33.57
CA VAL A 104 -2.62 3.66 34.29
C VAL A 104 -1.40 3.56 33.40
N GLN A 105 -0.21 3.60 33.99
CA GLN A 105 1.03 3.31 33.30
C GLN A 105 1.35 1.82 33.38
N ARG A 106 1.94 1.28 32.31
CA ARG A 106 2.59 -0.03 32.38
C ARG A 106 3.64 0.00 33.50
N GLY A 107 3.81 -1.13 34.17
CA GLY A 107 4.70 -1.24 35.33
C GLY A 107 5.24 -2.65 35.41
N LYS A 108 5.77 -3.03 36.58
CA LYS A 108 6.40 -4.35 36.79
C LYS A 108 5.41 -5.47 37.11
N CYS A 109 4.15 -5.14 37.41
CA CYS A 109 3.11 -6.11 37.67
C CYS A 109 2.30 -6.48 36.42
N LYS A 110 1.60 -7.62 36.49
CA LYS A 110 0.78 -8.17 35.40
C LYS A 110 -0.40 -7.28 35.04
N PHE A 111 -0.85 -7.36 33.78
CA PHE A 111 -1.99 -6.60 33.27
C PHE A 111 -3.30 -6.96 33.97
N THR A 112 -3.55 -8.26 34.18
CA THR A 112 -4.69 -8.81 34.92
C THR A 112 -4.78 -8.25 36.34
N LYS A 113 -3.63 -8.14 37.03
CA LYS A 113 -3.55 -7.57 38.38
C LYS A 113 -3.95 -6.09 38.41
N LYS A 114 -3.51 -5.30 37.43
CA LYS A 114 -3.90 -3.88 37.30
C LYS A 114 -5.40 -3.76 37.08
N ALA A 115 -5.97 -4.59 36.20
CA ALA A 115 -7.40 -4.59 35.92
C ALA A 115 -8.24 -4.95 37.16
N LYS A 116 -7.85 -5.98 37.92
CA LYS A 116 -8.52 -6.34 39.20
C LYS A 116 -8.49 -5.20 40.21
N PHE A 117 -7.38 -4.48 40.34
CA PHE A 117 -7.31 -3.33 41.25
C PHE A 117 -8.13 -2.13 40.78
N ALA A 118 -8.17 -1.86 39.47
CA ALA A 118 -9.01 -0.82 38.91
C ALA A 118 -10.51 -1.13 39.11
N GLU A 119 -10.92 -2.38 38.86
CA GLU A 119 -12.27 -2.88 39.08
C GLU A 119 -12.67 -2.77 40.56
N ALA A 120 -11.80 -3.23 41.48
CA ALA A 120 -12.05 -3.13 42.92
C ALA A 120 -12.16 -1.67 43.40
N ALA A 121 -11.52 -0.73 42.70
CA ALA A 121 -11.66 0.71 42.96
C ALA A 121 -12.96 1.31 42.39
N GLY A 122 -13.74 0.54 41.62
CA GLY A 122 -15.02 0.93 41.04
C GLY A 122 -14.94 1.49 39.62
N ALA A 123 -13.80 1.34 38.94
CA ALA A 123 -13.62 1.83 37.56
C ALA A 123 -14.58 1.12 36.59
N SER A 124 -15.01 1.81 35.54
CA SER A 124 -15.83 1.21 34.47
C SER A 124 -15.00 0.60 33.36
N ALA A 125 -13.75 1.04 33.19
CA ALA A 125 -12.77 0.50 32.24
C ALA A 125 -11.35 0.88 32.68
N ILE A 126 -10.34 0.21 32.13
CA ILE A 126 -8.93 0.54 32.35
C ILE A 126 -8.21 0.81 31.03
N VAL A 127 -7.46 1.91 30.96
CA VAL A 127 -6.59 2.28 29.83
C VAL A 127 -5.15 2.27 30.30
N ILE A 128 -4.32 1.40 29.70
CA ILE A 128 -2.93 1.17 30.09
C ILE A 128 -2.00 1.83 29.07
N ILE A 129 -1.11 2.70 29.52
CA ILE A 129 -0.08 3.34 28.69
C ILE A 129 1.13 2.42 28.57
N ASN A 130 1.52 2.08 27.36
CA ASN A 130 2.69 1.24 27.10
C ASN A 130 4.02 1.99 27.31
N HIS A 131 5.12 1.24 27.41
CA HIS A 131 6.48 1.79 27.51
C HIS A 131 7.16 1.98 26.14
N VAL A 132 6.63 1.33 25.11
CA VAL A 132 7.11 1.39 23.72
C VAL A 132 6.05 2.02 22.83
N HIS A 133 6.47 2.46 21.64
CA HIS A 133 5.63 3.12 20.64
C HIS A 133 4.71 2.14 19.90
N GLU A 134 4.97 0.84 19.99
CA GLU A 134 4.15 -0.20 19.36
C GLU A 134 3.01 -0.69 20.26
N LEU A 135 1.95 -1.19 19.62
CA LEU A 135 0.86 -1.89 20.30
C LEU A 135 1.34 -3.27 20.77
N TYR A 136 1.12 -3.57 22.06
CA TYR A 136 1.48 -4.85 22.65
C TYR A 136 0.23 -5.68 23.00
N LYS A 137 0.30 -6.99 22.78
CA LYS A 137 -0.78 -7.92 23.09
C LYS A 137 -0.85 -8.21 24.60
N MET A 138 -1.93 -7.79 25.25
CA MET A 138 -2.16 -8.11 26.66
C MET A 138 -2.72 -9.54 26.81
N VAL A 139 -1.82 -10.48 27.11
CA VAL A 139 -2.11 -11.91 27.34
C VAL A 139 -2.13 -12.25 28.83
N CYS A 140 -2.76 -13.38 29.16
CA CYS A 140 -2.69 -13.97 30.49
C CYS A 140 -1.59 -15.02 30.58
N GLU A 141 -1.10 -15.27 31.79
CA GLU A 141 -0.08 -16.28 32.03
C GLU A 141 -0.72 -17.65 32.30
N LYS A 142 0.00 -18.73 31.95
CA LYS A 142 -0.48 -20.12 32.11
C LYS A 142 -0.83 -20.51 33.56
N ASN A 143 -0.24 -19.83 34.54
CA ASN A 143 -0.43 -20.14 35.96
C ASN A 143 -1.55 -19.30 36.60
N GLU A 144 -2.22 -18.43 35.84
CA GLU A 144 -3.36 -17.68 36.35
C GLU A 144 -4.61 -18.55 36.32
N THR A 145 -5.25 -18.68 37.48
CA THR A 145 -6.53 -19.36 37.63
C THR A 145 -7.55 -18.33 38.11
N ASP A 146 -8.79 -18.45 37.63
CA ASP A 146 -9.92 -17.61 38.03
C ASP A 146 -9.76 -16.10 37.75
N LEU A 147 -9.78 -15.76 36.45
CA LEU A 147 -9.74 -14.38 35.96
C LEU A 147 -11.17 -13.82 35.84
N ASP A 148 -11.82 -13.63 36.99
CA ASP A 148 -13.04 -12.83 37.08
C ASP A 148 -12.66 -11.34 37.01
N ILE A 149 -12.70 -10.78 35.80
CA ILE A 149 -12.48 -9.36 35.52
C ILE A 149 -13.67 -8.92 34.67
N ASN A 150 -14.45 -7.96 35.17
CA ASN A 150 -15.70 -7.51 34.52
C ASN A 150 -15.60 -6.12 33.88
N ILE A 151 -14.40 -5.55 33.81
CA ILE A 151 -14.14 -4.26 33.14
C ILE A 151 -13.29 -4.45 31.88
N PRO A 152 -13.58 -3.73 30.78
CA PRO A 152 -12.77 -3.80 29.58
C PRO A 152 -11.41 -3.13 29.80
N ALA A 153 -10.38 -3.68 29.16
CA ALA A 153 -9.01 -3.19 29.24
C ALA A 153 -8.46 -2.85 27.85
N VAL A 154 -7.89 -1.65 27.72
CA VAL A 154 -7.30 -1.14 26.46
C VAL A 154 -5.85 -0.75 26.71
N LEU A 155 -4.94 -1.15 25.83
CA LEU A 155 -3.56 -0.68 25.82
C LEU A 155 -3.38 0.39 24.75
N LEU A 156 -2.77 1.51 25.13
CA LEU A 156 -2.34 2.57 24.21
C LEU A 156 -0.82 2.56 24.03
N PRO A 157 -0.32 2.92 22.84
CA PRO A 157 1.08 3.27 22.61
C PRO A 157 1.56 4.36 23.58
N LYS A 158 2.88 4.43 23.78
CA LYS A 158 3.49 5.43 24.65
C LYS A 158 3.05 6.86 24.30
N ASP A 159 3.11 7.26 23.03
CA ASP A 159 2.83 8.64 22.62
C ASP A 159 1.37 9.02 22.83
N ALA A 160 0.45 8.15 22.44
CA ALA A 160 -0.98 8.32 22.66
C ALA A 160 -1.32 8.43 24.15
N GLY A 161 -0.76 7.53 24.97
CA GLY A 161 -0.96 7.55 26.41
C GLY A 161 -0.34 8.78 27.08
N SER A 162 0.84 9.21 26.65
CA SER A 162 1.49 10.43 27.14
C SER A 162 0.69 11.68 26.78
N ALA A 163 0.10 11.76 25.58
CA ALA A 163 -0.78 12.86 25.20
C ALA A 163 -2.01 12.95 26.12
N LEU A 164 -2.69 11.82 26.38
CA LEU A 164 -3.82 11.77 27.33
C LEU A 164 -3.40 12.12 28.76
N HIS A 165 -2.24 11.64 29.21
CA HIS A 165 -1.70 11.96 30.52
C HIS A 165 -1.46 13.47 30.67
N THR A 166 -0.84 14.11 29.67
CA THR A 166 -0.60 15.57 29.67
C THR A 166 -1.91 16.36 29.71
N LEU A 167 -2.96 15.91 29.00
CA LEU A 167 -4.27 16.56 29.04
C LEU A 167 -4.88 16.56 30.46
N LEU A 168 -4.72 15.47 31.20
CA LEU A 168 -5.18 15.34 32.59
C LEU A 168 -4.36 16.20 33.56
N THR A 169 -3.03 16.22 33.43
CA THR A 169 -2.16 16.99 34.34
C THR A 169 -2.28 18.49 34.17
N ASN A 170 -2.76 18.96 33.01
CA ASN A 170 -2.99 20.37 32.74
C ASN A 170 -4.26 20.94 33.39
N GLY A 171 -4.92 20.18 34.28
CA GLY A 171 -6.11 20.62 35.02
C GLY A 171 -7.41 20.60 34.22
N ASN A 172 -7.41 19.98 33.03
CA ASN A 172 -8.61 19.84 32.23
C ASN A 172 -9.51 18.71 32.72
N THR A 173 -10.81 18.83 32.52
CA THR A 173 -11.74 17.70 32.66
C THR A 173 -11.69 16.89 31.37
N VAL A 174 -11.07 15.71 31.43
CA VAL A 174 -10.96 14.80 30.28
C VAL A 174 -11.99 13.68 30.41
N SER A 175 -12.67 13.38 29.32
CA SER A 175 -13.52 12.19 29.18
C SER A 175 -13.10 11.42 27.93
N VAL A 176 -13.35 10.11 27.91
CA VAL A 176 -13.03 9.24 26.79
C VAL A 176 -14.26 8.46 26.33
N GLN A 177 -14.26 8.12 25.05
CA GLN A 177 -15.17 7.15 24.46
C GLN A 177 -14.33 6.01 23.89
N LEU A 178 -14.67 4.79 24.30
CA LEU A 178 -14.01 3.56 23.83
C LEU A 178 -14.97 2.85 22.89
N TYR A 179 -14.56 2.69 21.64
CA TYR A 179 -15.40 2.04 20.62
C TYR A 179 -14.55 1.31 19.58
N SER A 180 -15.11 0.30 18.92
CA SER A 180 -14.44 -0.47 17.87
C SER A 180 -15.33 -0.44 16.63
N PRO A 181 -15.10 0.50 15.70
CA PRO A 181 -15.94 0.60 14.51
C PRO A 181 -15.59 -0.50 13.49
N ASP A 182 -16.61 -1.02 12.82
CA ASP A 182 -16.45 -2.00 11.74
C ASP A 182 -15.65 -1.42 10.57
N ARG A 183 -14.81 -2.25 9.94
CA ARG A 183 -14.23 -1.89 8.65
C ARG A 183 -15.21 -2.18 7.52
N PRO A 184 -15.40 -1.24 6.57
CA PRO A 184 -16.15 -1.56 5.37
C PRO A 184 -15.41 -2.66 4.58
N VAL A 185 -16.16 -3.58 3.97
CA VAL A 185 -15.57 -4.69 3.20
C VAL A 185 -14.96 -4.21 1.88
N VAL A 186 -15.36 -3.05 1.37
CA VAL A 186 -14.73 -2.39 0.22
C VAL A 186 -14.65 -0.90 0.50
N ASP A 187 -13.44 -0.33 0.48
CA ASP A 187 -13.27 1.12 0.51
C ASP A 187 -13.28 1.69 -0.91
N THR A 188 -13.93 2.84 -1.10
CA THR A 188 -13.97 3.55 -2.38
C THR A 188 -12.57 3.86 -2.92
N ALA A 189 -11.57 4.06 -2.05
CA ALA A 189 -10.17 4.24 -2.42
C ALA A 189 -9.62 3.06 -3.25
N GLU A 190 -10.02 1.83 -2.93
CA GLU A 190 -9.58 0.62 -3.65
C GLU A 190 -10.16 0.58 -5.08
N VAL A 191 -11.41 1.03 -5.24
CA VAL A 191 -12.04 1.17 -6.57
C VAL A 191 -11.30 2.21 -7.40
N PHE A 192 -10.94 3.35 -6.82
CA PHE A 192 -10.15 4.37 -7.52
C PHE A 192 -8.75 3.87 -7.88
N LEU A 193 -8.05 3.19 -6.96
CA LEU A 193 -6.75 2.59 -7.27
C LEU A 193 -6.84 1.53 -8.36
N TRP A 194 -7.88 0.70 -8.34
CA TRP A 194 -8.15 -0.28 -9.39
C TRP A 194 -8.34 0.41 -10.75
N LEU A 195 -9.19 1.44 -10.82
CA LEU A 195 -9.40 2.23 -12.03
C LEU A 195 -8.11 2.92 -12.51
N MET A 196 -7.31 3.48 -11.60
CA MET A 196 -6.04 4.11 -11.93
C MET A 196 -5.04 3.10 -12.48
N ALA A 197 -4.90 1.92 -11.86
CA ALA A 197 -3.99 0.88 -12.31
C ALA A 197 -4.38 0.33 -13.68
N VAL A 198 -5.67 0.03 -13.89
CA VAL A 198 -6.20 -0.43 -15.19
C VAL A 198 -6.06 0.65 -16.26
N GLY A 199 -6.42 1.90 -15.93
CA GLY A 199 -6.29 3.04 -16.84
C GLY A 199 -4.84 3.32 -17.25
N THR A 200 -3.91 3.20 -16.30
CA THR A 200 -2.47 3.37 -16.55
C THR A 200 -1.94 2.31 -17.52
N VAL A 201 -2.25 1.03 -17.26
CA VAL A 201 -1.83 -0.07 -18.16
C VAL A 201 -2.47 0.07 -19.54
N LEU A 202 -3.75 0.42 -19.61
CA LEU A 202 -4.46 0.65 -20.87
C LEU A 202 -3.79 1.76 -21.68
N GLY A 203 -3.60 2.93 -21.07
CA GLY A 203 -2.97 4.09 -21.70
C GLY A 203 -1.54 3.82 -22.14
N ALA A 204 -0.73 3.22 -21.26
CA ALA A 204 0.65 2.86 -21.56
C ALA A 204 0.75 1.84 -22.70
N SER A 205 -0.14 0.84 -22.73
CA SER A 205 -0.19 -0.17 -23.79
C SER A 205 -0.49 0.46 -25.15
N TYR A 206 -1.53 1.30 -25.23
CA TYR A 206 -1.90 2.00 -26.47
C TYR A 206 -0.79 2.92 -26.95
N TRP A 207 -0.22 3.70 -26.01
CA TRP A 207 0.92 4.54 -26.29
C TRP A 207 2.06 3.72 -26.89
N SER A 208 2.36 2.57 -26.29
CA SER A 208 3.48 1.77 -26.71
C SER A 208 3.31 1.07 -28.03
N ALA A 209 2.09 0.59 -28.31
CA ALA A 209 1.74 0.05 -29.62
C ALA A 209 1.77 1.14 -30.70
N TRP A 210 1.32 2.36 -30.38
CA TRP A 210 1.39 3.50 -31.28
C TRP A 210 2.84 3.88 -31.62
N SER A 211 3.69 4.08 -30.61
CA SER A 211 5.10 4.41 -30.80
C SER A 211 5.86 3.34 -31.57
N ALA A 212 5.58 2.05 -31.33
CA ALA A 212 6.18 0.96 -32.10
C ALA A 212 5.76 1.00 -33.58
N ARG A 213 4.50 1.34 -33.86
CA ARG A 213 3.99 1.45 -35.23
C ARG A 213 4.61 2.62 -35.99
N GLU A 214 4.72 3.79 -35.38
CA GLU A 214 5.36 4.96 -36.01
C GLU A 214 6.83 4.67 -36.35
N ALA A 215 7.58 4.04 -35.44
CA ALA A 215 8.97 3.65 -35.70
C ALA A 215 9.12 2.74 -36.93
N VAL A 216 8.19 1.79 -37.13
CA VAL A 216 8.18 0.91 -38.32
C VAL A 216 7.85 1.70 -39.59
N ILE A 217 6.88 2.63 -39.53
CA ILE A 217 6.52 3.47 -40.68
C ILE A 217 7.69 4.39 -41.08
N GLU A 218 8.37 4.99 -40.12
CA GLU A 218 9.57 5.79 -40.37
C GLU A 218 10.68 4.96 -41.01
N GLN A 219 10.94 3.76 -40.49
CA GLN A 219 11.92 2.85 -41.07
C GLN A 219 11.56 2.45 -42.51
N GLU A 220 10.28 2.19 -42.80
CA GLU A 220 9.82 1.86 -44.16
C GLU A 220 9.97 3.04 -45.12
N LYS A 221 9.69 4.28 -44.67
CA LYS A 221 9.94 5.50 -45.46
C LYS A 221 11.42 5.66 -45.78
N LEU A 222 12.29 5.51 -44.77
CA LEU A 222 13.74 5.58 -44.95
C LEU A 222 14.27 4.51 -45.91
N LEU A 223 13.75 3.27 -45.83
CA LEU A 223 14.11 2.20 -46.76
C LEU A 223 13.64 2.50 -48.19
N LYS A 224 12.48 3.16 -48.35
CA LYS A 224 11.93 3.53 -49.65
C LYS A 224 12.67 4.71 -50.29
N ASP A 225 13.14 5.64 -49.47
CA ASP A 225 13.92 6.80 -49.90
C ASP A 225 15.43 6.45 -50.09
N GLY A 226 15.90 5.33 -49.54
CA GLY A 226 17.31 4.95 -49.42
C GLY A 226 17.79 3.76 -50.26
N HIS A 227 17.32 3.58 -51.51
CA HIS A 227 17.86 2.55 -52.41
C HIS A 227 19.31 2.80 -52.90
N GLU A 228 20.02 3.86 -52.43
CA GLU A 228 21.42 4.14 -52.82
C GLU A 228 22.47 4.19 -51.69
N ASP A 229 22.15 4.00 -50.41
CA ASP A 229 23.16 4.10 -49.32
C ASP A 229 23.15 2.90 -48.34
N LEU A 230 23.03 1.69 -48.91
CA LEU A 230 22.56 0.49 -48.21
C LEU A 230 23.49 -0.15 -47.15
N LEU A 231 24.67 0.38 -46.82
CA LEU A 231 25.62 -0.38 -45.97
C LEU A 231 26.39 0.40 -44.89
N ASN A 232 25.99 1.63 -44.51
CA ASN A 232 26.73 2.40 -43.49
C ASN A 232 25.93 2.85 -42.24
N VAL A 233 24.73 2.31 -41.99
CA VAL A 233 23.90 2.66 -40.80
C VAL A 233 23.50 1.45 -39.96
N GLU A 234 24.12 0.29 -40.14
CA GLU A 234 23.79 -0.92 -39.36
C GLU A 234 24.20 -0.85 -37.87
N ALA A 235 24.72 0.27 -37.37
CA ALA A 235 25.15 0.40 -35.98
C ALA A 235 25.17 1.84 -35.44
N ARG A 236 24.20 2.70 -35.79
CA ARG A 236 24.14 4.05 -35.20
C ARG A 236 22.82 4.36 -34.50
N GLY A 237 22.82 4.05 -33.20
CA GLY A 237 21.89 4.59 -32.22
C GLY A 237 20.91 3.56 -31.70
N SER A 238 21.31 2.86 -30.64
CA SER A 238 20.45 2.08 -29.75
C SER A 238 19.04 2.67 -29.73
N SER A 239 18.06 1.94 -30.24
CA SER A 239 16.69 2.25 -29.85
C SER A 239 16.72 2.24 -28.31
N GLY A 240 16.21 3.28 -27.65
CA GLY A 240 16.25 3.40 -26.18
C GLY A 240 15.34 2.39 -25.48
N MET A 241 15.25 1.17 -26.01
CA MET A 241 14.32 0.11 -25.67
C MET A 241 15.14 -1.06 -25.15
N VAL A 242 14.77 -1.57 -23.98
CA VAL A 242 15.48 -2.65 -23.30
C VAL A 242 14.64 -3.92 -23.38
N ASP A 243 15.10 -4.88 -24.18
CA ASP A 243 14.45 -6.18 -24.27
C ASP A 243 14.82 -7.06 -23.06
N ILE A 244 13.81 -7.63 -22.42
CA ILE A 244 13.99 -8.63 -21.37
C ILE A 244 14.36 -9.96 -22.01
N ASN A 245 15.39 -10.63 -21.49
CA ASN A 245 15.70 -12.01 -21.85
C ASN A 245 15.40 -12.95 -20.67
N VAL A 246 15.43 -14.27 -20.89
CA VAL A 246 15.14 -15.25 -19.84
C VAL A 246 16.11 -15.12 -18.66
N ALA A 247 17.38 -14.82 -18.94
CA ALA A 247 18.39 -14.64 -17.90
C ALA A 247 18.10 -13.42 -17.03
N SER A 248 17.69 -12.29 -17.61
CA SER A 248 17.36 -11.07 -16.87
C SER A 248 16.06 -11.23 -16.07
N ALA A 249 15.09 -12.01 -16.57
CA ALA A 249 13.90 -12.37 -15.82
C ALA A 249 14.20 -13.22 -14.57
N ILE A 250 15.17 -14.15 -14.62
CA ILE A 250 15.61 -14.92 -13.46
C ILE A 250 16.46 -14.06 -12.51
N MET A 251 17.39 -13.27 -13.06
CA MET A 251 18.23 -12.37 -12.29
C MET A 251 17.42 -11.29 -11.57
N PHE A 252 16.28 -10.88 -12.13
CA PHE A 252 15.34 -9.98 -11.48
C PHE A 252 14.93 -10.48 -10.09
N VAL A 253 14.63 -11.78 -9.94
CA VAL A 253 14.25 -12.36 -8.62
C VAL A 253 15.39 -12.24 -7.62
N VAL A 254 16.62 -12.52 -8.06
CA VAL A 254 17.81 -12.46 -7.19
C VAL A 254 18.09 -11.01 -6.77
N VAL A 255 18.11 -10.09 -7.74
CA VAL A 255 18.37 -8.67 -7.48
C VAL A 255 17.27 -8.06 -6.61
N ALA A 256 16.00 -8.32 -6.93
CA ALA A 256 14.87 -7.84 -6.13
C ALA A 256 14.91 -8.40 -4.70
N SER A 257 15.26 -9.68 -4.53
CA SER A 257 15.41 -10.31 -3.21
C SER A 257 16.55 -9.69 -2.40
N CYS A 258 17.72 -9.50 -3.02
CA CYS A 258 18.85 -8.83 -2.38
C CYS A 258 18.49 -7.40 -1.98
N PHE A 259 17.84 -6.66 -2.88
CA PHE A 259 17.38 -5.30 -2.64
C PHE A 259 16.36 -5.27 -1.48
N LEU A 260 15.38 -6.17 -1.46
CA LEU A 260 14.36 -6.22 -0.40
C LEU A 260 14.98 -6.55 0.97
N ILE A 261 15.92 -7.48 1.04
CA ILE A 261 16.66 -7.77 2.29
C ILE A 261 17.47 -6.55 2.73
N MET A 262 18.13 -5.88 1.78
CA MET A 262 18.84 -4.64 2.04
C MET A 262 17.90 -3.60 2.62
N LEU A 263 16.72 -3.38 2.03
CA LEU A 263 15.68 -2.49 2.59
C LEU A 263 15.31 -2.88 4.02
N TYR A 264 15.03 -4.16 4.26
CA TYR A 264 14.59 -4.65 5.56
C TYR A 264 15.63 -4.49 6.68
N LYS A 265 16.93 -4.63 6.34
CA LYS A 265 18.05 -4.52 7.27
C LYS A 265 18.58 -3.10 7.42
N LEU A 266 18.59 -2.31 6.34
CA LEU A 266 19.11 -0.94 6.27
C LEU A 266 18.00 0.11 6.22
N MET A 267 16.82 -0.20 6.77
CA MET A 267 15.66 0.70 6.86
C MET A 267 15.93 1.88 7.81
N SER A 268 16.86 2.75 7.39
CA SER A 268 17.31 3.94 8.10
C SER A 268 16.75 5.17 7.40
N TYR A 269 16.58 6.26 8.15
CA TYR A 269 16.11 7.55 7.64
C TYR A 269 16.83 7.99 6.36
N TRP A 270 18.17 7.97 6.37
CA TRP A 270 19.00 8.34 5.21
C TRP A 270 18.73 7.49 3.97
N PHE A 271 18.36 6.22 4.18
CA PHE A 271 18.10 5.29 3.10
C PHE A 271 16.73 5.56 2.46
N VAL A 272 15.71 5.90 3.25
CA VAL A 272 14.39 6.33 2.74
C VAL A 272 14.51 7.63 1.94
N GLU A 273 15.28 8.60 2.44
CA GLU A 273 15.59 9.84 1.70
C GLU A 273 16.27 9.57 0.36
N LEU A 274 17.23 8.63 0.32
CA LEU A 274 17.87 8.22 -0.93
C LEU A 274 16.85 7.66 -1.93
N LEU A 275 15.91 6.83 -1.48
CA LEU A 275 14.85 6.31 -2.35
C LEU A 275 13.93 7.42 -2.86
N VAL A 276 13.62 8.42 -2.04
CA VAL A 276 12.83 9.59 -2.46
C VAL A 276 13.55 10.37 -3.55
N VAL A 277 14.87 10.59 -3.42
CA VAL A 277 15.68 11.23 -4.46
C VAL A 277 15.66 10.43 -5.77
N ILE A 278 15.87 9.11 -5.69
CA ILE A 278 15.82 8.22 -6.87
C ILE A 278 14.44 8.25 -7.53
N PHE A 279 13.38 8.21 -6.73
CA PHE A 279 12.01 8.31 -7.21
C PHE A 279 11.74 9.66 -7.87
N CYS A 280 12.22 10.76 -7.32
CA CYS A 280 12.13 12.08 -7.95
C CYS A 280 12.83 12.12 -9.30
N ILE A 281 14.02 11.54 -9.43
CA ILE A 281 14.75 11.50 -10.71
C ILE A 281 13.93 10.75 -11.76
N GLY A 282 13.46 9.54 -11.43
CA GLY A 282 12.62 8.75 -12.34
C GLY A 282 11.26 9.43 -12.64
N GLY A 283 10.67 10.08 -11.64
CA GLY A 283 9.42 10.81 -11.78
C GLY A 283 9.55 12.04 -12.68
N VAL A 284 10.66 12.78 -12.59
CA VAL A 284 10.97 13.90 -13.50
C VAL A 284 11.11 13.40 -14.94
N GLU A 285 11.88 12.32 -15.16
CA GLU A 285 12.05 11.72 -16.49
C GLU A 285 10.71 11.26 -17.07
N GLY A 286 9.91 10.56 -16.26
CA GLY A 286 8.62 10.05 -16.70
C GLY A 286 7.60 11.14 -16.97
N LEU A 287 7.53 12.15 -16.09
CA LEU A 287 6.63 13.29 -16.25
C LEU A 287 7.01 14.13 -17.47
N GLN A 288 8.31 14.36 -17.68
CA GLN A 288 8.81 15.04 -18.87
C GLN A 288 8.42 14.28 -20.14
N THR A 289 8.62 12.96 -20.17
CA THR A 289 8.28 12.12 -21.34
C THR A 289 6.79 12.22 -21.66
N CYS A 290 5.93 12.11 -20.65
CA CYS A 290 4.48 12.21 -20.81
C CYS A 290 4.06 13.61 -21.28
N LEU A 291 4.57 14.67 -20.64
CA LEU A 291 4.20 16.05 -20.97
C LEU A 291 4.68 16.47 -22.36
N VAL A 292 5.93 16.17 -22.72
CA VAL A 292 6.47 16.47 -24.06
C VAL A 292 5.61 15.81 -25.13
N ALA A 293 5.18 14.58 -24.90
CA ALA A 293 4.44 13.86 -25.90
C ALA A 293 2.95 14.23 -25.98
N LEU A 294 2.37 14.78 -24.90
CA LEU A 294 1.06 15.45 -24.95
C LEU A 294 1.17 16.81 -25.65
N LEU A 295 2.15 17.63 -25.27
CA LEU A 295 2.33 18.99 -25.75
C LEU A 295 2.82 19.05 -27.21
N SER A 296 3.54 18.05 -27.70
CA SER A 296 4.02 17.98 -29.09
C SER A 296 2.87 18.00 -30.09
N ARG A 297 1.67 17.54 -29.70
CA ARG A 297 0.46 17.61 -30.52
C ARG A 297 -0.01 19.03 -30.77
N TRP A 298 0.19 19.93 -29.80
CA TRP A 298 -0.24 21.33 -29.86
C TRP A 298 0.88 22.26 -30.30
N PHE A 299 2.14 21.94 -29.99
CA PHE A 299 3.32 22.77 -30.25
C PHE A 299 4.32 22.09 -31.20
N LYS A 300 3.85 21.66 -32.39
CA LYS A 300 4.67 20.97 -33.40
C LYS A 300 6.00 21.68 -33.74
N PRO A 301 6.03 23.01 -33.99
CA PRO A 301 7.28 23.69 -34.36
C PRO A 301 8.36 23.64 -33.27
N ALA A 302 7.94 23.65 -31.99
CA ALA A 302 8.85 23.58 -30.86
C ALA A 302 9.30 22.14 -30.55
N ALA A 303 8.49 21.15 -30.93
CA ALA A 303 8.82 19.73 -30.82
C ALA A 303 9.80 19.26 -31.91
N GLU A 304 9.70 19.82 -33.12
CA GLU A 304 10.53 19.45 -34.29
C GLU A 304 11.85 20.24 -34.35
N SER A 305 12.03 21.25 -33.50
CA SER A 305 13.26 22.04 -33.42
C SER A 305 14.18 21.51 -32.30
N PHE A 306 15.45 21.23 -32.65
CA PHE A 306 16.43 20.59 -31.76
C PHE A 306 17.63 21.50 -31.48
N VAL A 307 18.09 21.51 -30.22
CA VAL A 307 19.32 22.16 -29.78
C VAL A 307 20.34 21.11 -29.35
N LYS A 308 21.60 21.28 -29.77
CA LYS A 308 22.70 20.47 -29.25
C LYS A 308 23.13 21.01 -27.89
N VAL A 309 22.84 20.26 -26.84
CA VAL A 309 23.29 20.54 -25.47
C VAL A 309 24.60 19.79 -25.23
N PRO A 310 25.63 20.41 -24.62
CA PRO A 310 26.85 19.70 -24.23
C PRO A 310 26.50 18.48 -23.36
N PHE A 311 27.15 17.34 -23.60
CA PHE A 311 26.95 16.04 -22.91
C PHE A 311 25.60 15.32 -23.14
N LEU A 312 24.49 16.04 -23.36
CA LEU A 312 23.15 15.45 -23.50
C LEU A 312 22.70 15.23 -24.96
N GLY A 313 23.43 15.76 -25.94
CA GLY A 313 23.14 15.58 -27.36
C GLY A 313 22.03 16.51 -27.87
N ALA A 314 21.32 16.09 -28.92
CA ALA A 314 20.24 16.88 -29.52
C ALA A 314 18.95 16.73 -28.70
N VAL A 315 18.49 17.81 -28.08
CA VAL A 315 17.28 17.85 -27.24
C VAL A 315 16.28 18.82 -27.87
N SER A 316 15.00 18.45 -27.92
CA SER A 316 13.96 19.34 -28.46
C SER A 316 13.79 20.59 -27.59
N HIS A 317 13.46 21.74 -28.19
CA HIS A 317 13.17 22.96 -27.43
C HIS A 317 12.00 22.77 -26.45
N LEU A 318 11.01 21.97 -26.84
CA LEU A 318 9.88 21.62 -25.98
C LEU A 318 10.33 20.86 -24.72
N THR A 319 11.23 19.89 -24.86
CA THR A 319 11.80 19.16 -23.72
C THR A 319 12.54 20.10 -22.77
N LEU A 320 13.34 21.02 -23.32
CA LEU A 320 14.09 21.99 -22.51
C LEU A 320 13.17 22.96 -21.75
N ALA A 321 12.05 23.35 -22.35
CA ALA A 321 11.05 24.23 -21.72
C ALA A 321 10.25 23.53 -20.61
N VAL A 322 9.95 22.23 -20.77
CA VAL A 322 9.16 21.44 -19.82
C VAL A 322 10.01 20.97 -18.62
N CYS A 323 11.30 20.73 -18.82
CA CYS A 323 12.21 20.19 -17.79
C CYS A 323 12.20 20.97 -16.46
N PRO A 324 12.34 22.32 -16.41
CA PRO A 324 12.29 23.08 -15.16
C PRO A 324 10.98 22.90 -14.38
N PHE A 325 9.86 22.78 -15.10
CA PHE A 325 8.56 22.54 -14.48
C PHE A 325 8.48 21.15 -13.85
N CYS A 326 8.96 20.11 -14.53
CA CYS A 326 9.00 18.75 -13.98
C CYS A 326 9.87 18.66 -12.73
N VAL A 327 11.06 19.28 -12.77
CA VAL A 327 11.97 19.35 -11.60
C VAL A 327 11.31 20.08 -10.44
N ALA A 328 10.70 21.24 -10.69
CA ALA A 328 10.00 21.99 -9.66
C ALA A 328 8.85 21.19 -9.04
N PHE A 329 8.06 20.48 -9.85
CA PHE A 329 6.98 19.63 -9.36
C PHE A 329 7.49 18.51 -8.44
N ALA A 330 8.56 17.81 -8.83
CA ALA A 330 9.16 16.74 -8.02
C ALA A 330 9.79 17.27 -6.72
N VAL A 331 10.46 18.42 -6.76
CA VAL A 331 11.04 19.05 -5.56
C VAL A 331 9.95 19.50 -4.59
N VAL A 332 8.89 20.15 -5.09
CA VAL A 332 7.74 20.56 -4.26
C VAL A 332 7.12 19.34 -3.60
N TRP A 333 6.89 18.26 -4.36
CA TRP A 333 6.39 17.02 -3.78
C TRP A 333 7.32 16.47 -2.70
N ALA A 334 8.63 16.38 -2.96
CA ALA A 334 9.58 15.82 -2.00
C ALA A 334 9.65 16.60 -0.67
N VAL A 335 9.63 17.93 -0.73
CA VAL A 335 9.66 18.81 0.45
C VAL A 335 8.36 18.70 1.26
N PHE A 336 7.22 18.65 0.57
CA PHE A 336 5.90 18.64 1.21
C PHE A 336 5.31 17.23 1.34
N ARG A 337 6.14 16.16 1.22
CA ARG A 337 5.66 14.78 1.14
C ARG A 337 4.88 14.28 2.36
N GLN A 338 5.14 14.90 3.52
CA GLN A 338 4.50 14.58 4.80
C GLN A 338 3.11 15.21 4.94
N LEU A 339 2.67 16.05 4.00
CA LEU A 339 1.35 16.65 4.03
C LEU A 339 0.29 15.66 3.53
N PRO A 340 -0.94 15.70 4.08
CA PRO A 340 -1.99 14.72 3.79
C PRO A 340 -2.50 14.74 2.33
N PHE A 341 -2.14 15.76 1.55
CA PHE A 341 -2.49 15.85 0.12
C PHE A 341 -1.33 15.48 -0.81
N ALA A 342 -0.14 15.18 -0.27
CA ALA A 342 1.05 14.90 -1.08
C ALA A 342 0.97 13.59 -1.87
N TRP A 343 0.04 12.69 -1.51
CA TRP A 343 -0.24 11.48 -2.28
C TRP A 343 -0.61 11.77 -3.74
N ILE A 344 -1.28 12.89 -4.02
CA ILE A 344 -1.63 13.28 -5.40
C ILE A 344 -0.37 13.48 -6.25
N GLY A 345 0.62 14.19 -5.69
CA GLY A 345 1.90 14.41 -6.37
C GLY A 345 2.68 13.10 -6.57
N GLN A 346 2.66 12.23 -5.55
CA GLN A 346 3.29 10.91 -5.61
C GLN A 346 2.68 10.06 -6.73
N ASP A 347 1.35 9.99 -6.79
CA ASP A 347 0.64 9.18 -7.78
C ASP A 347 0.83 9.71 -9.20
N ILE A 348 0.88 11.04 -9.39
CA ILE A 348 1.20 11.64 -10.70
C ILE A 348 2.61 11.25 -11.15
N LEU A 349 3.62 11.40 -10.28
CA LEU A 349 5.00 11.00 -10.58
C LEU A 349 5.12 9.49 -10.81
N GLY A 350 4.42 8.69 -10.00
CA GLY A 350 4.38 7.23 -10.06
C GLY A 350 3.76 6.74 -11.36
N ILE A 351 2.59 7.25 -11.76
CA ILE A 351 1.94 6.92 -13.03
C ILE A 351 2.85 7.29 -14.21
N ALA A 352 3.44 8.48 -14.20
CA ALA A 352 4.32 8.92 -15.27
C ALA A 352 5.57 8.01 -15.39
N LEU A 353 6.14 7.60 -14.26
CA LEU A 353 7.22 6.63 -14.20
C LEU A 353 6.78 5.26 -14.75
N ILE A 354 5.63 4.74 -14.32
CA ILE A 354 5.08 3.45 -14.76
C ILE A 354 4.89 3.43 -16.28
N VAL A 355 4.23 4.46 -16.82
CA VAL A 355 4.00 4.61 -18.27
C VAL A 355 5.33 4.56 -19.01
N THR A 356 6.33 5.28 -18.52
CA THR A 356 7.66 5.38 -19.14
C THR A 356 8.42 4.06 -19.09
N VAL A 357 8.39 3.34 -17.97
CA VAL A 357 8.99 2.01 -17.87
C VAL A 357 8.34 1.03 -18.86
N ILE A 358 7.01 1.06 -19.04
CA ILE A 358 6.32 0.22 -20.04
C ILE A 358 6.71 0.60 -21.49
N GLN A 359 7.10 1.87 -21.74
CA GLN A 359 7.62 2.27 -23.05
C GLN A 359 9.03 1.73 -23.32
N ILE A 360 9.90 1.84 -22.32
CA ILE A 360 11.33 1.52 -22.43
C ILE A 360 11.52 0.00 -22.40
N VAL A 361 10.90 -0.68 -21.45
CA VAL A 361 11.09 -2.12 -21.22
C VAL A 361 10.17 -2.91 -22.13
N ARG A 362 10.73 -3.90 -22.82
CA ARG A 362 10.02 -4.72 -23.79
C ARG A 362 10.15 -6.20 -23.48
N VAL A 363 9.04 -6.89 -23.54
CA VAL A 363 9.02 -8.35 -23.54
C VAL A 363 9.09 -8.81 -25.01
N PRO A 364 10.14 -9.52 -25.44
CA PRO A 364 10.32 -9.85 -26.86
C PRO A 364 9.41 -10.98 -27.35
N ASN A 365 8.94 -11.85 -26.44
CA ASN A 365 8.05 -12.95 -26.76
C ASN A 365 7.28 -13.44 -25.50
N LEU A 366 6.18 -14.16 -25.72
CA LEU A 366 5.34 -14.72 -24.65
C LEU A 366 6.10 -15.66 -23.72
N LYS A 367 7.12 -16.39 -24.22
CA LYS A 367 7.93 -17.28 -23.38
C LYS A 367 8.67 -16.50 -22.30
N VAL A 368 9.34 -15.39 -22.67
CA VAL A 368 10.01 -14.51 -21.69
C VAL A 368 8.99 -13.89 -20.74
N GLY A 369 7.84 -13.41 -21.24
CA GLY A 369 6.78 -12.85 -20.40
C GLY A 369 6.25 -13.85 -19.37
N SER A 370 6.03 -15.10 -19.79
CA SER A 370 5.58 -16.20 -18.91
C SER A 370 6.62 -16.55 -17.85
N VAL A 371 7.90 -16.60 -18.20
CA VAL A 371 8.97 -16.83 -17.23
C VAL A 371 9.07 -15.68 -16.24
N LEU A 372 9.03 -14.42 -16.71
CA LEU A 372 9.08 -13.23 -15.85
C LEU A 372 7.94 -13.22 -14.83
N LEU A 373 6.70 -13.42 -15.28
CA LEU A 373 5.54 -13.44 -14.39
C LEU A 373 5.53 -14.67 -13.47
N GLY A 374 5.96 -15.84 -13.94
CA GLY A 374 6.12 -17.02 -13.09
C GLY A 374 7.17 -16.82 -12.00
N CYS A 375 8.30 -16.20 -12.33
CA CYS A 375 9.32 -15.79 -11.38
C CYS A 375 8.78 -14.77 -10.35
N ALA A 376 8.04 -13.77 -10.82
CA ALA A 376 7.44 -12.75 -9.96
C ALA A 376 6.36 -13.32 -9.02
N PHE A 377 5.56 -14.27 -9.51
CA PHE A 377 4.59 -15.02 -8.71
C PHE A 377 5.26 -15.78 -7.56
N LEU A 378 6.33 -16.51 -7.84
CA LEU A 378 7.07 -17.24 -6.81
C LEU A 378 7.76 -16.30 -5.81
N TYR A 379 8.30 -15.18 -6.30
CA TYR A 379 8.90 -14.13 -5.49
C TYR A 379 7.89 -13.58 -4.46
N ASP A 380 6.69 -13.24 -4.91
CA ASP A 380 5.65 -12.62 -4.07
C ASP A 380 5.18 -13.59 -2.96
N ILE A 381 4.90 -14.85 -3.32
CA ILE A 381 4.55 -15.90 -2.35
C ILE A 381 5.65 -16.10 -1.31
N PHE A 382 6.90 -16.16 -1.77
CA PHE A 382 8.04 -16.36 -0.88
C PHE A 382 8.17 -15.21 0.13
N TRP A 383 8.14 -13.96 -0.34
CA TRP A 383 8.37 -12.79 0.50
C TRP A 383 7.20 -12.42 1.40
N VAL A 384 5.97 -12.82 1.05
CA VAL A 384 4.79 -12.60 1.91
C VAL A 384 4.60 -13.71 2.93
N PHE A 385 4.60 -14.98 2.51
CA PHE A 385 4.24 -16.10 3.39
C PHE A 385 5.45 -16.85 3.97
N ILE A 386 6.44 -17.16 3.14
CA ILE A 386 7.56 -18.03 3.54
C ILE A 386 8.57 -17.27 4.40
N SER A 387 8.83 -15.99 4.08
CA SER A 387 9.79 -15.14 4.80
C SER A 387 9.49 -15.04 6.29
N LYS A 388 8.21 -15.05 6.67
CA LYS A 388 7.75 -15.02 8.07
C LYS A 388 8.34 -16.15 8.91
N ARG A 389 8.56 -17.34 8.32
CA ARG A 389 9.14 -18.48 9.04
C ARG A 389 10.60 -18.25 9.44
N TRP A 390 11.33 -17.42 8.69
CA TRP A 390 12.76 -17.18 8.88
C TRP A 390 13.06 -15.87 9.62
N PHE A 391 12.23 -14.85 9.40
CA PHE A 391 12.40 -13.50 9.96
C PHE A 391 11.39 -13.15 11.05
N HIS A 392 10.52 -14.10 11.44
CA HIS A 392 9.39 -13.96 12.37
C HIS A 392 8.29 -12.97 11.95
N GLU A 393 8.58 -12.11 10.96
CA GLU A 393 7.68 -11.17 10.33
C GLU A 393 7.79 -11.28 8.80
N SER A 394 6.72 -10.90 8.09
CA SER A 394 6.74 -10.86 6.64
C SER A 394 7.53 -9.63 6.16
N VAL A 395 8.72 -9.87 5.61
CA VAL A 395 9.66 -8.81 5.21
C VAL A 395 9.03 -7.80 4.24
N MET A 396 8.25 -8.27 3.26
CA MET A 396 7.58 -7.39 2.30
C MET A 396 6.59 -6.43 2.96
N ILE A 397 5.85 -6.90 3.99
CA ILE A 397 4.86 -6.07 4.69
C ILE A 397 5.56 -4.98 5.49
N VAL A 398 6.59 -5.35 6.25
CA VAL A 398 7.36 -4.42 7.09
C VAL A 398 8.00 -3.33 6.24
N VAL A 399 8.58 -3.69 5.09
CA VAL A 399 9.18 -2.73 4.16
C VAL A 399 8.13 -1.84 3.49
N ALA A 400 6.99 -2.40 3.07
CA ALA A 400 5.94 -1.65 2.41
C ALA A 400 5.27 -0.62 3.35
N ARG A 401 5.13 -0.95 4.63
CA ARG A 401 4.54 -0.04 5.63
C ARG A 401 5.53 0.94 6.22
N GLY A 402 6.82 0.59 6.22
CA GLY A 402 7.85 1.39 6.87
C GLY A 402 7.83 1.28 8.39
N ASP A 403 7.30 0.19 8.96
CA ASP A 403 6.98 0.05 10.40
C ASP A 403 8.16 0.32 11.38
N LYS A 404 9.41 0.31 10.92
CA LYS A 404 10.62 0.63 11.72
C LYS A 404 11.05 2.12 11.67
N THR A 405 10.36 2.96 10.91
CA THR A 405 10.63 4.40 10.78
C THR A 405 9.31 5.16 10.93
N ASP A 406 9.25 6.20 11.75
CA ASP A 406 8.06 7.07 11.96
C ASP A 406 7.65 7.89 10.70
N GLU A 407 8.03 7.45 9.50
CA GLU A 407 7.76 8.15 8.24
C GLU A 407 6.87 7.34 7.29
N ASP A 408 6.19 8.06 6.40
CA ASP A 408 5.54 7.52 5.21
C ASP A 408 6.47 6.53 4.48
N GLY A 409 6.03 5.28 4.31
CA GLY A 409 6.81 4.18 3.72
C GLY A 409 7.35 4.44 2.30
N VAL A 410 7.98 3.42 1.72
CA VAL A 410 8.72 3.50 0.44
C VAL A 410 7.88 4.17 -0.68
N PRO A 411 8.39 5.19 -1.42
CA PRO A 411 7.61 5.98 -2.39
C PRO A 411 7.20 5.21 -3.67
N MET A 412 7.59 3.93 -3.80
CA MET A 412 7.35 3.09 -4.98
C MET A 412 5.99 2.40 -4.96
N LEU A 413 4.95 3.15 -4.59
CA LEU A 413 3.56 2.70 -4.50
C LEU A 413 2.61 3.83 -4.90
N LEU A 414 1.45 3.47 -5.43
CA LEU A 414 0.32 4.41 -5.55
C LEU A 414 -0.50 4.34 -4.27
N LYS A 415 -0.96 5.49 -3.77
CA LYS A 415 -1.69 5.57 -2.49
C LYS A 415 -2.91 6.49 -2.58
N ILE A 416 -4.05 6.01 -2.10
CA ILE A 416 -5.26 6.83 -1.96
C ILE A 416 -5.73 6.75 -0.50
N PRO A 417 -6.03 7.89 0.15
CA PRO A 417 -6.55 7.90 1.51
C PRO A 417 -7.89 7.16 1.56
N ARG A 418 -8.06 6.30 2.56
CA ARG A 418 -9.33 5.60 2.78
C ARG A 418 -10.40 6.61 3.18
N MET A 419 -11.47 6.67 2.39
CA MET A 419 -12.49 7.72 2.52
C MET A 419 -13.61 7.33 3.49
N PHE A 420 -13.88 6.02 3.61
CA PHE A 420 -14.99 5.49 4.41
C PHE A 420 -14.54 4.54 5.52
N ASP A 421 -13.26 4.17 5.57
CA ASP A 421 -12.69 3.45 6.70
C ASP A 421 -12.56 4.40 7.92
N PRO A 422 -13.28 4.15 9.02
CA PRO A 422 -13.16 4.95 10.22
C PRO A 422 -11.73 4.92 10.77
N TRP A 423 -10.98 3.83 10.58
CA TRP A 423 -9.59 3.71 11.04
C TRP A 423 -8.60 4.58 10.25
N GLY A 424 -9.04 5.18 9.14
CA GLY A 424 -8.20 6.00 8.26
C GLY A 424 -7.09 5.19 7.59
N GLY A 425 -6.00 5.88 7.26
CA GLY A 425 -4.87 5.31 6.54
C GLY A 425 -5.02 5.36 5.02
N TYR A 426 -4.12 4.68 4.32
CA TYR A 426 -4.06 4.66 2.86
C TYR A 426 -4.30 3.24 2.36
N SER A 427 -5.09 3.12 1.29
CA SER A 427 -5.01 1.94 0.43
C SER A 427 -3.82 2.13 -0.51
N ILE A 428 -3.07 1.05 -0.74
CA ILE A 428 -1.81 1.08 -1.49
C ILE A 428 -1.77 -0.03 -2.54
N ILE A 429 -1.08 0.23 -3.65
CA ILE A 429 -0.75 -0.77 -4.67
C ILE A 429 0.71 -0.58 -5.10
N GLY A 430 1.46 -1.68 -5.17
CA GLY A 430 2.87 -1.64 -5.54
C GLY A 430 3.07 -1.42 -7.04
N PHE A 431 4.13 -0.71 -7.42
CA PHE A 431 4.45 -0.54 -8.85
C PHE A 431 4.71 -1.87 -9.55
N GLY A 432 5.25 -2.88 -8.85
CA GLY A 432 5.50 -4.21 -9.40
C GLY A 432 4.22 -4.90 -9.88
N ASP A 433 3.11 -4.71 -9.15
CA ASP A 433 1.80 -5.31 -9.46
C ASP A 433 1.17 -4.69 -10.71
N ILE A 434 1.58 -3.48 -11.07
CA ILE A 434 1.12 -2.77 -12.27
C ILE A 434 2.09 -3.01 -13.45
N LEU A 435 3.39 -2.87 -13.19
CA LEU A 435 4.45 -2.95 -14.21
C LEU A 435 4.58 -4.35 -14.80
N LEU A 436 4.74 -5.38 -13.96
CA LEU A 436 5.07 -6.72 -14.47
C LEU A 436 3.95 -7.30 -15.33
N PRO A 437 2.67 -7.29 -14.90
CA PRO A 437 1.56 -7.70 -15.76
C PRO A 437 1.35 -6.71 -16.92
N GLY A 438 1.54 -5.42 -16.68
CA GLY A 438 1.40 -4.37 -17.69
C GLY A 438 2.33 -4.54 -18.90
N LEU A 439 3.54 -5.07 -18.69
CA LEU A 439 4.48 -5.40 -19.78
C LEU A 439 3.93 -6.48 -20.71
N LEU A 440 3.29 -7.52 -20.16
CA LEU A 440 2.65 -8.58 -20.97
C LEU A 440 1.42 -8.05 -21.72
N VAL A 441 0.62 -7.22 -21.07
CA VAL A 441 -0.56 -6.59 -21.68
C VAL A 441 -0.15 -5.65 -22.83
N ALA A 442 0.88 -4.84 -22.62
CA ALA A 442 1.44 -3.96 -23.65
C ALA A 442 2.03 -4.76 -24.82
N PHE A 443 2.70 -5.88 -24.56
CA PHE A 443 3.15 -6.82 -25.58
C PHE A 443 1.98 -7.36 -26.41
N SER A 444 0.88 -7.75 -25.76
CA SER A 444 -0.31 -8.31 -26.43
C SER A 444 -0.91 -7.32 -27.44
N LEU A 445 -0.99 -6.03 -27.11
CA LEU A 445 -1.49 -5.01 -28.04
C LEU A 445 -0.54 -4.78 -29.23
N ARG A 446 0.77 -4.70 -28.96
CA ARG A 446 1.78 -4.57 -30.02
C ARG A 446 1.71 -5.77 -30.98
N TYR A 447 1.54 -6.97 -30.44
CA TYR A 447 1.37 -8.19 -31.24
C TYR A 447 0.09 -8.15 -32.08
N ASP A 448 -1.06 -7.79 -31.49
CA ASP A 448 -2.34 -7.72 -32.19
C ASP A 448 -2.30 -6.73 -33.36
N PHE A 449 -1.64 -5.57 -33.18
CA PHE A 449 -1.46 -4.58 -34.24
C PHE A 449 -0.57 -5.12 -35.37
N SER A 450 0.54 -5.78 -35.01
CA SER A 450 1.46 -6.40 -36.00
C SER A 450 0.76 -7.51 -36.80
N ALA A 451 -0.02 -8.35 -36.12
CA ALA A 451 -0.79 -9.43 -36.72
C ALA A 451 -2.11 -8.97 -37.39
N LYS A 452 -2.39 -7.65 -37.41
CA LYS A 452 -3.63 -7.06 -37.94
C LYS A 452 -4.91 -7.70 -37.39
N LYS A 453 -4.88 -8.13 -36.13
CA LYS A 453 -6.04 -8.70 -35.44
C LYS A 453 -6.99 -7.58 -35.00
N GLY A 454 -8.30 -7.86 -35.05
CA GLY A 454 -9.31 -6.96 -34.52
C GLY A 454 -9.39 -7.05 -32.99
N LEU A 455 -10.00 -6.06 -32.34
CA LEU A 455 -10.02 -5.95 -30.87
C LEU A 455 -10.63 -7.18 -30.16
N ARG A 456 -11.61 -7.86 -30.79
CA ARG A 456 -12.26 -9.06 -30.22
C ARG A 456 -11.51 -10.36 -30.52
N SER A 457 -10.75 -10.40 -31.62
CA SER A 457 -9.98 -11.58 -32.05
C SER A 457 -8.52 -11.51 -31.59
N GLY A 458 -8.08 -10.36 -31.09
CA GLY A 458 -6.78 -10.13 -30.49
C GLY A 458 -6.72 -10.54 -29.02
N TYR A 459 -5.50 -10.69 -28.52
CA TYR A 459 -5.20 -11.07 -27.13
C TYR A 459 -5.36 -9.90 -26.16
N PHE A 460 -5.18 -8.65 -26.61
CA PHE A 460 -5.14 -7.48 -25.75
C PHE A 460 -6.41 -7.29 -24.89
N LEU A 461 -7.59 -7.43 -25.49
CA LEU A 461 -8.84 -7.24 -24.76
C LEU A 461 -8.96 -8.26 -23.62
N TRP A 462 -8.58 -9.50 -23.87
CA TRP A 462 -8.62 -10.58 -22.88
C TRP A 462 -7.54 -10.39 -21.81
N ALA A 463 -6.33 -10.00 -22.19
CA ALA A 463 -5.25 -9.68 -21.27
C ALA A 463 -5.61 -8.51 -20.33
N MET A 464 -6.28 -7.47 -20.85
CA MET A 464 -6.79 -6.34 -20.05
C MET A 464 -7.87 -6.78 -19.05
N VAL A 465 -8.84 -7.59 -19.50
CA VAL A 465 -9.90 -8.13 -18.62
C VAL A 465 -9.31 -9.05 -17.56
N ALA A 466 -8.33 -9.86 -17.93
CA ALA A 466 -7.60 -10.74 -17.03
C ALA A 466 -6.85 -9.97 -15.95
N TYR A 467 -6.08 -8.95 -16.34
CA TYR A 467 -5.38 -8.08 -15.40
C TYR A 467 -6.34 -7.37 -14.45
N GLY A 468 -7.40 -6.75 -14.98
CA GLY A 468 -8.40 -6.06 -14.18
C GLY A 468 -9.15 -6.99 -13.21
N SER A 469 -9.54 -8.18 -13.65
CA SER A 469 -10.21 -9.17 -12.79
C SER A 469 -9.28 -9.76 -11.73
N GLY A 470 -8.03 -10.09 -12.09
CA GLY A 470 -7.02 -10.54 -11.14
C GLY A 470 -6.75 -9.50 -10.04
N LEU A 471 -6.62 -8.22 -10.42
CA LEU A 471 -6.43 -7.13 -9.46
C LEU A 471 -7.66 -6.90 -8.57
N LEU A 472 -8.87 -7.03 -9.11
CA LEU A 472 -10.10 -6.94 -8.32
C LEU A 472 -10.16 -8.06 -7.27
N ILE A 473 -9.83 -9.29 -7.67
CA ILE A 473 -9.78 -10.43 -6.74
C ILE A 473 -8.70 -10.21 -5.68
N THR A 474 -7.58 -9.58 -6.02
CA THR A 474 -6.58 -9.19 -5.03
C THR A 474 -7.17 -8.33 -3.93
N TYR A 475 -7.94 -7.28 -4.26
CA TYR A 475 -8.59 -6.43 -3.26
C TYR A 475 -9.64 -7.18 -2.44
N VAL A 476 -10.47 -8.00 -3.09
CA VAL A 476 -11.48 -8.81 -2.40
C VAL A 476 -10.81 -9.76 -1.39
N ALA A 477 -9.75 -10.45 -1.79
CA ALA A 477 -9.01 -11.32 -0.89
C ALA A 477 -8.34 -10.52 0.25
N LEU A 478 -7.85 -9.29 -0.01
CA LEU A 478 -7.19 -8.47 1.01
C LEU A 478 -8.18 -8.08 2.12
N ASN A 479 -9.42 -7.82 1.73
CA ASN A 479 -10.50 -7.50 2.67
C ASN A 479 -11.03 -8.73 3.40
N LEU A 480 -10.89 -9.93 2.84
CA LEU A 480 -11.24 -11.19 3.51
C LEU A 480 -10.14 -11.72 4.45
N MET A 481 -8.89 -11.28 4.31
CA MET A 481 -7.74 -11.82 5.05
C MET A 481 -7.42 -11.07 6.37
N ASP A 482 -8.34 -10.24 6.90
CA ASP A 482 -8.29 -9.63 8.25
C ASP A 482 -6.90 -9.09 8.68
N GLY A 483 -6.23 -8.38 7.77
CA GLY A 483 -4.95 -7.71 8.06
C GLY A 483 -3.69 -8.57 7.89
N HIS A 484 -3.81 -9.81 7.42
CA HIS A 484 -2.66 -10.53 6.86
C HIS A 484 -2.28 -9.94 5.50
N GLY A 485 -0.99 -9.67 5.28
CA GLY A 485 -0.53 -9.23 3.96
C GLY A 485 -0.73 -10.33 2.93
N GLN A 486 -1.07 -9.91 1.73
CA GLN A 486 -1.43 -10.81 0.64
C GLN A 486 -0.49 -10.60 -0.55
N PRO A 487 -0.01 -11.69 -1.17
CA PRO A 487 0.69 -11.59 -2.44
C PRO A 487 -0.30 -11.21 -3.55
N ALA A 488 -0.16 -10.02 -4.13
CA ALA A 488 -1.04 -9.55 -5.20
C ALA A 488 -0.86 -10.34 -6.49
N LEU A 489 0.38 -10.71 -6.82
CA LEU A 489 0.71 -11.46 -8.04
C LEU A 489 0.18 -12.89 -8.00
N LEU A 490 -0.12 -13.44 -6.81
CA LEU A 490 -0.79 -14.73 -6.65
C LEU A 490 -2.12 -14.79 -7.42
N TYR A 491 -2.84 -13.66 -7.51
CA TYR A 491 -4.13 -13.57 -8.19
C TYR A 491 -3.99 -13.01 -9.59
N ILE A 492 -3.07 -12.06 -9.83
CA ILE A 492 -2.93 -11.42 -11.14
C ILE A 492 -2.29 -12.36 -12.18
N VAL A 493 -1.27 -13.13 -11.80
CA VAL A 493 -0.48 -13.94 -12.75
C VAL A 493 -1.29 -15.10 -13.35
N PRO A 494 -2.04 -15.91 -12.57
CA PRO A 494 -2.84 -16.99 -13.15
C PRO A 494 -3.92 -16.49 -14.13
N PHE A 495 -4.53 -15.33 -13.85
CA PHE A 495 -5.51 -14.73 -14.75
C PHE A 495 -4.87 -14.25 -16.05
N THR A 496 -3.72 -13.57 -15.96
CA THR A 496 -3.05 -13.00 -17.13
C THR A 496 -2.41 -14.06 -18.03
N LEU A 497 -1.75 -15.07 -17.47
CA LEU A 497 -1.16 -16.17 -18.25
C LEU A 497 -2.19 -17.26 -18.66
N GLY A 498 -3.23 -17.48 -17.85
CA GLY A 498 -4.22 -18.53 -18.09
C GLY A 498 -5.09 -18.31 -19.33
N ASN A 499 -5.22 -17.05 -19.80
CA ASN A 499 -5.94 -16.72 -21.04
C ASN A 499 -5.07 -16.81 -22.30
N ASP A 500 -3.75 -16.99 -22.16
CA ASP A 500 -2.80 -17.03 -23.29
C ASP A 500 -2.53 -18.47 -23.78
N ALA A 501 -3.20 -19.47 -23.21
CA ALA A 501 -3.15 -20.85 -23.71
C ALA A 501 -4.19 -21.05 -24.84
N PRO A 502 -3.76 -21.44 -26.06
CA PRO A 502 -4.65 -21.67 -27.20
C PRO A 502 -5.63 -22.83 -27.01
#